data_AF-A0A9X3S2N1-F1
#
_entry.id   AF-A0A9X3S2N1-F1
#
_cell.length_a   1.000
_cell.length_b   1.000
_cell.length_c   1.000
_cell.angle_alpha   90.00
_cell.angle_beta   90.00
_cell.angle_gamma   90.00
#
_symmetry.space_group_name_H-M   'P 1'
#
loop_
_entity.id
_entity.type
_entity.pdbx_description
1 polymer ?
#
loop_
_entity_poly.entity_id
_entity_poly.type
_entity_poly.pdbx_seq_one_letter_code
_entity_poly.pdbx_strand_id
1 'polypeptide(L)'
;MTWGEIVTALAVDDGVEAYLDWATGLLRINRAYDEWRQETPSHVFAETLAHESFHLVQLATTGYGYRLSARLFDLVRRALTATADVEIPPGASAEVARLLSVLDAVGPEGVTARSVLESHAYLVQKQAVWTGLTAASYDAILVSAPAPEYRTAYEFARDHLADETFTTFPLLCSLALLTADPAETFIALVHELDRRSLHYEPGTARALLGLTEALAGRFLGTAADVRRAQGLRHPLLDPLLDAVDHRRASGGVDPIEGLAQPLALYAAIAFKTLRPMLFNPTLRPDGGPQLPLHLPEAVWAEFAPEQRDATARAVMLVAAASAAMFGAAPIERAHPATVPVAAPTRPARRMMRVDVTDAEVKRLDVDRLVAIFSDPSVIGSWRGLQGQIVLAFPGYGVDDEDPPYLHPDVRRFLRHAFDRIPTLLYFLPPDPEYGVLLAFLSVHSPSEASTMVGTQLGVQPSAEAIETLEAQLRSVARLADTLGDDADAIVRALVAPLGPAAAAALASG
;
A
#
# COMPACT_ATOMS: atom_id res chain seq x y z
N MET A 1 26.74 -4.98 -26.47
CA MET A 1 25.27 -5.06 -26.37
C MET A 1 24.66 -3.90 -27.12
N THR A 2 23.81 -4.19 -28.10
CA THR A 2 23.04 -3.18 -28.83
C THR A 2 21.94 -2.61 -27.94
N TRP A 3 21.39 -1.44 -28.28
CA TRP A 3 20.27 -0.87 -27.54
C TRP A 3 19.04 -1.79 -27.55
N GLY A 4 18.82 -2.52 -28.65
CA GLY A 4 17.74 -3.51 -28.77
C GLY A 4 17.91 -4.69 -27.80
N GLU A 5 19.14 -5.16 -27.59
CA GLU A 5 19.45 -6.23 -26.63
C GLU A 5 19.25 -5.77 -25.19
N ILE A 6 19.68 -4.55 -24.83
CA ILE A 6 19.44 -3.94 -23.51
C ILE A 6 17.93 -3.89 -23.26
N VAL A 7 17.18 -3.34 -24.20
CA VAL A 7 15.72 -3.26 -24.16
C VAL A 7 15.06 -4.62 -23.96
N THR A 8 15.51 -5.64 -24.69
CA THR A 8 14.95 -6.98 -24.62
C THR A 8 15.23 -7.63 -23.27
N ALA A 9 16.45 -7.50 -22.75
CA ALA A 9 16.81 -7.99 -21.41
C ALA A 9 16.02 -7.30 -20.30
N LEU A 10 15.65 -6.04 -20.52
CA LEU A 10 14.88 -5.24 -19.57
C LEU A 10 13.37 -5.49 -19.60
N ALA A 11 12.86 -6.29 -20.53
CA ALA A 11 11.45 -6.67 -20.54
C ALA A 11 11.08 -7.45 -19.27
N VAL A 12 9.95 -7.08 -18.66
CA VAL A 12 9.30 -7.85 -17.59
C VAL A 12 8.33 -8.85 -18.23
N ASP A 13 8.29 -10.08 -17.71
CA ASP A 13 7.40 -11.13 -18.21
C ASP A 13 5.92 -10.71 -18.08
N ASP A 14 5.07 -11.10 -19.04
CA ASP A 14 3.64 -10.73 -19.11
C ASP A 14 2.82 -11.12 -17.86
N GLY A 15 3.30 -12.08 -17.07
CA GLY A 15 2.66 -12.52 -15.82
C GLY A 15 3.15 -11.81 -14.56
N VAL A 16 4.07 -10.86 -14.67
CA VAL A 16 4.65 -10.12 -13.53
C VAL A 16 4.33 -8.64 -13.70
N GLU A 17 3.62 -8.05 -12.74
CA GLU A 17 3.22 -6.64 -12.77
C GLU A 17 4.41 -5.72 -12.50
N ALA A 18 5.14 -5.99 -11.43
CA ALA A 18 6.39 -5.33 -11.11
C ALA A 18 7.25 -6.25 -10.23
N TYR A 19 8.54 -5.97 -10.15
CA TYR A 19 9.45 -6.56 -9.16
C TYR A 19 10.65 -5.66 -8.92
N LEU A 20 11.27 -5.77 -7.75
CA LEU A 20 12.52 -5.12 -7.43
C LEU A 20 13.72 -5.93 -7.95
N ASP A 21 14.60 -5.32 -8.72
CA ASP A 21 15.91 -5.90 -9.01
C ASP A 21 16.84 -5.69 -7.81
N TRP A 22 17.02 -6.73 -7.00
CA TRP A 22 17.81 -6.70 -5.77
C TRP A 22 19.29 -6.30 -5.99
N ALA A 23 19.84 -6.50 -7.19
CA ALA A 23 21.21 -6.12 -7.48
C ALA A 23 21.34 -4.63 -7.79
N THR A 24 20.27 -3.96 -8.23
CA THR A 24 20.33 -2.57 -8.68
C THR A 24 19.47 -1.63 -7.85
N GLY A 25 18.51 -2.16 -7.08
CA GLY A 25 17.51 -1.38 -6.36
C GLY A 25 16.47 -0.74 -7.28
N LEU A 26 16.41 -1.13 -8.56
CA LEU A 26 15.47 -0.59 -9.53
C LEU A 26 14.15 -1.34 -9.48
N LEU A 27 13.05 -0.60 -9.45
CA LEU A 27 11.72 -1.17 -9.59
C LEU A 27 11.40 -1.37 -11.08
N ARG A 28 11.25 -2.61 -11.52
CA ARG A 28 10.93 -2.95 -12.91
C ARG A 28 9.44 -3.13 -13.04
N ILE A 29 8.79 -2.34 -13.90
CA ILE A 29 7.34 -2.31 -14.05
C ILE A 29 6.98 -2.80 -15.46
N ASN A 30 6.05 -3.76 -15.52
CA ASN A 30 5.51 -4.25 -16.78
C ASN A 30 4.53 -3.24 -17.37
N ARG A 31 4.80 -2.84 -18.62
CA ARG A 31 3.98 -1.87 -19.36
C ARG A 31 2.63 -2.36 -19.83
N ALA A 32 2.38 -3.67 -19.85
CA ALA A 32 1.05 -4.18 -20.16
C ALA A 32 -0.02 -3.59 -19.20
N TYR A 33 0.42 -3.12 -18.04
CA TYR A 33 -0.39 -2.42 -17.06
C TYR A 33 -0.19 -0.91 -17.18
N ASP A 34 -0.98 -0.24 -18.04
CA ASP A 34 -0.99 1.24 -18.13
C ASP A 34 -1.44 1.93 -16.82
N GLU A 35 -1.84 1.14 -15.81
CA GLU A 35 -2.25 1.57 -14.47
C GLU A 35 -1.20 2.43 -13.76
N TRP A 36 0.09 2.28 -14.05
CA TRP A 36 1.12 3.13 -13.46
C TRP A 36 0.99 4.61 -13.84
N ARG A 37 0.28 4.92 -14.93
CA ARG A 37 -0.02 6.29 -15.37
C ARG A 37 -1.33 6.82 -14.82
N GLN A 38 -2.17 5.95 -14.27
CA GLN A 38 -3.47 6.35 -13.75
C GLN A 38 -3.25 7.07 -12.43
N GLU A 39 -4.01 8.16 -12.20
CA GLU A 39 -3.99 8.85 -10.91
C GLU A 39 -4.48 7.94 -9.78
N THR A 40 -5.32 6.96 -10.11
CA THR A 40 -5.80 5.92 -9.20
C THR A 40 -5.55 4.55 -9.83
N PRO A 41 -4.38 3.93 -9.61
CA PRO A 41 -4.12 2.57 -10.09
C PRO A 41 -5.10 1.56 -9.47
N SER A 42 -5.21 0.37 -10.05
CA SER A 42 -5.98 -0.68 -9.38
C SER A 42 -5.39 -0.98 -8.00
N HIS A 43 -6.23 -1.48 -7.12
CA HIS A 43 -5.83 -1.88 -5.79
C HIS A 43 -4.72 -2.95 -5.82
N VAL A 44 -4.76 -3.88 -6.78
CA VAL A 44 -3.73 -4.92 -6.95
C VAL A 44 -2.38 -4.28 -7.32
N PHE A 45 -2.38 -3.40 -8.32
CA PHE A 45 -1.15 -2.74 -8.74
C PHE A 45 -0.58 -1.81 -7.65
N ALA A 46 -1.44 -1.13 -6.89
CA ALA A 46 -1.03 -0.33 -5.74
C ALA A 46 -0.33 -1.17 -4.65
N GLU A 47 -0.85 -2.37 -4.38
CA GLU A 47 -0.21 -3.31 -3.46
C GLU A 47 1.13 -3.80 -3.98
N THR A 48 1.21 -4.21 -5.25
CA THR A 48 2.46 -4.66 -5.88
C THR A 48 3.52 -3.56 -5.77
N LEU A 49 3.17 -2.32 -6.14
CA LEU A 49 4.09 -1.19 -6.02
C LEU A 49 4.52 -0.95 -4.57
N ALA A 50 3.61 -1.09 -3.59
CA ALA A 50 3.92 -0.92 -2.19
C ALA A 50 4.88 -2.00 -1.66
N HIS A 51 4.64 -3.27 -2.04
CA HIS A 51 5.47 -4.42 -1.69
C HIS A 51 6.91 -4.23 -2.17
N GLU A 52 7.08 -4.03 -3.47
CA GLU A 52 8.41 -3.90 -4.08
C GLU A 52 9.16 -2.64 -3.61
N SER A 53 8.43 -1.53 -3.45
CA SER A 53 9.00 -0.31 -2.89
C SER A 53 9.44 -0.51 -1.44
N PHE A 54 8.77 -1.38 -0.69
CA PHE A 54 9.18 -1.69 0.68
C PHE A 54 10.43 -2.57 0.73
N HIS A 55 10.61 -3.50 -0.21
CA HIS A 55 11.91 -4.19 -0.35
C HIS A 55 13.05 -3.19 -0.56
N LEU A 56 12.86 -2.13 -1.36
CA LEU A 56 13.87 -1.08 -1.51
C LEU A 56 14.18 -0.39 -0.17
N VAL A 57 13.17 -0.14 0.67
CA VAL A 57 13.36 0.38 2.04
C VAL A 57 14.17 -0.62 2.87
N GLN A 58 13.86 -1.91 2.81
CA GLN A 58 14.62 -2.95 3.52
C GLN A 58 16.09 -2.98 3.08
N LEU A 59 16.38 -2.89 1.77
CA LEU A 59 17.75 -2.82 1.24
C LEU A 59 18.49 -1.56 1.70
N ALA A 60 17.78 -0.44 1.82
CA ALA A 60 18.37 0.86 2.17
C ALA A 60 18.57 1.08 3.67
N THR A 61 17.87 0.33 4.51
CA THR A 61 17.84 0.59 5.95
C THR A 61 18.45 -0.55 6.78
N THR A 62 18.42 -1.79 6.28
CA THR A 62 18.89 -2.97 7.02
C THR A 62 20.27 -3.43 6.53
N GLY A 63 21.12 -3.87 7.47
CA GLY A 63 22.46 -4.35 7.14
C GLY A 63 22.45 -5.62 6.31
N TYR A 64 21.49 -6.54 6.56
CA TYR A 64 21.36 -7.78 5.79
C TYR A 64 21.02 -7.50 4.32
N GLY A 65 19.96 -6.72 4.08
CA GLY A 65 19.50 -6.36 2.73
C GLY A 65 20.58 -5.63 1.94
N TYR A 66 21.17 -4.58 2.51
CA TYR A 66 22.25 -3.82 1.85
C TYR A 66 23.46 -4.70 1.51
N ARG A 67 23.90 -5.56 2.44
CA ARG A 67 25.05 -6.45 2.23
C ARG A 67 24.80 -7.41 1.06
N LEU A 68 23.60 -7.99 0.99
CA LEU A 68 23.22 -8.89 -0.10
C LEU A 68 23.20 -8.13 -1.43
N SER A 69 22.48 -7.01 -1.48
CA SER A 69 22.36 -6.17 -2.66
C SER A 69 23.72 -5.69 -3.18
N ALA A 70 24.60 -5.17 -2.32
CA ALA A 70 25.94 -4.72 -2.71
C ALA A 70 26.82 -5.83 -3.28
N ARG A 71 26.68 -7.07 -2.76
CA ARG A 71 27.40 -8.23 -3.31
C ARG A 71 26.86 -8.65 -4.67
N LEU A 72 25.53 -8.61 -4.85
CA LEU A 72 24.91 -8.86 -6.15
C LEU A 72 25.33 -7.79 -7.17
N PHE A 73 25.32 -6.51 -6.78
CA PHE A 73 25.82 -5.42 -7.62
C PHE A 73 27.29 -5.62 -8.02
N ASP A 74 28.15 -6.04 -7.09
CA ASP A 74 29.56 -6.31 -7.41
C ASP A 74 29.71 -7.42 -8.47
N LEU A 75 28.86 -8.46 -8.45
CA LEU A 75 28.84 -9.47 -9.51
C LEU A 75 28.48 -8.87 -10.87
N VAL A 76 27.42 -8.06 -10.92
CA VAL A 76 26.99 -7.38 -12.15
C VAL A 76 28.10 -6.46 -12.67
N ARG A 77 28.73 -5.69 -11.77
CA ARG A 77 29.85 -4.81 -12.10
C ARG A 77 31.04 -5.59 -12.64
N ARG A 78 31.45 -6.68 -12.00
CA ARG A 78 32.56 -7.53 -12.46
C ARG A 78 32.28 -8.10 -13.84
N ALA A 79 31.06 -8.58 -14.08
CA ALA A 79 30.63 -9.07 -15.38
C ALA A 79 30.78 -7.99 -16.46
N LEU A 80 30.27 -6.78 -16.20
CA LEU A 80 30.39 -5.64 -17.13
C LEU A 80 31.83 -5.20 -17.40
N THR A 81 32.75 -5.37 -16.44
CA THR A 81 34.17 -5.02 -16.63
C THR A 81 34.99 -6.10 -17.33
N ALA A 82 34.55 -7.36 -17.27
CA ALA A 82 35.31 -8.49 -17.79
C ALA A 82 35.23 -8.62 -19.32
N THR A 83 34.16 -8.09 -19.92
CA THR A 83 33.85 -8.30 -21.33
C THR A 83 33.57 -6.95 -22.00
N ALA A 84 34.17 -6.71 -23.17
CA ALA A 84 33.92 -5.49 -23.95
C ALA A 84 32.49 -5.46 -24.50
N ASP A 85 31.94 -6.64 -24.78
CA ASP A 85 30.54 -6.90 -25.07
C ASP A 85 29.88 -7.44 -23.80
N VAL A 86 28.65 -7.05 -23.45
CA VAL A 86 27.95 -7.52 -22.24
C VAL A 86 27.57 -9.00 -22.37
N GLU A 87 28.57 -9.87 -22.38
CA GLU A 87 28.43 -11.31 -22.30
C GLU A 87 28.51 -11.70 -20.83
N ILE A 88 27.55 -12.50 -20.38
CA ILE A 88 27.56 -13.02 -19.02
C ILE A 88 28.79 -13.93 -18.88
N PRO A 89 29.73 -13.64 -17.96
CA PRO A 89 30.88 -14.52 -17.77
C PRO A 89 30.42 -15.94 -17.41
N PRO A 90 31.09 -16.98 -17.93
CA PRO A 90 30.80 -18.36 -17.54
C PRO A 90 30.82 -18.51 -16.02
N GLY A 91 29.72 -19.02 -15.45
CA GLY A 91 29.56 -19.23 -14.00
C GLY A 91 28.99 -18.05 -13.20
N ALA A 92 28.81 -16.87 -13.79
CA ALA A 92 28.24 -15.72 -13.08
C ALA A 92 26.82 -15.99 -12.55
N SER A 93 25.96 -16.64 -13.34
CA SER A 93 24.63 -17.07 -12.89
C SER A 93 24.67 -18.07 -11.74
N ALA A 94 25.66 -18.96 -11.72
CA ALA A 94 25.84 -19.90 -10.60
C ALA A 94 26.30 -19.17 -9.33
N GLU A 95 27.13 -18.14 -9.46
CA GLU A 95 27.54 -17.29 -8.33
C GLU A 95 26.37 -16.47 -7.77
N VAL A 96 25.53 -15.91 -8.65
CA VAL A 96 24.27 -15.24 -8.27
C VAL A 96 23.34 -16.22 -7.54
N ALA A 97 23.07 -17.39 -8.11
CA ALA A 97 22.21 -18.40 -7.50
C ALA A 97 22.70 -18.82 -6.11
N ARG A 98 24.02 -18.97 -5.92
CA ARG A 98 24.64 -19.26 -4.63
C ARG A 98 24.51 -18.11 -3.62
N LEU A 99 24.57 -16.85 -4.08
CA LEU A 99 24.33 -15.72 -3.20
C LEU A 99 22.86 -15.63 -2.79
N LEU A 100 21.93 -15.90 -3.70
CA LEU A 100 20.50 -15.87 -3.43
C LEU A 100 20.03 -17.06 -2.59
N SER A 101 20.67 -18.22 -2.69
CA SER A 101 20.30 -19.40 -1.90
C SER A 101 20.41 -19.19 -0.39
N VAL A 102 21.11 -18.15 0.07
CA VAL A 102 21.15 -17.78 1.50
C VAL A 102 19.80 -17.27 2.01
N LEU A 103 18.94 -16.76 1.12
CA LEU A 103 17.58 -16.35 1.44
C LEU A 103 16.70 -17.57 1.77
N ASP A 104 17.01 -18.70 1.12
CA ASP A 104 16.23 -19.95 1.16
C ASP A 104 16.76 -20.96 2.17
N ALA A 105 17.85 -20.64 2.87
CA ALA A 105 18.38 -21.47 3.92
C ALA A 105 17.33 -21.63 5.03
N VAL A 106 16.94 -22.88 5.30
CA VAL A 106 15.96 -23.23 6.33
C VAL A 106 16.58 -22.99 7.71
N GLY A 107 16.09 -21.97 8.40
CA GLY A 107 16.42 -21.69 9.78
C GLY A 107 15.56 -22.49 10.76
N PRO A 108 15.62 -22.16 12.06
CA PRO A 108 14.81 -22.78 13.09
C PRO A 108 13.31 -22.65 12.80
N GLU A 109 12.53 -23.67 13.19
CA GLU A 109 11.07 -23.70 13.02
C GLU A 109 10.59 -23.54 11.56
N GLY A 110 11.47 -23.77 10.58
CA GLY A 110 11.15 -23.64 9.16
C GLY A 110 11.14 -22.20 8.63
N VAL A 111 11.48 -21.21 9.46
CA VAL A 111 11.60 -19.82 9.04
C VAL A 111 12.88 -19.63 8.22
N THR A 112 12.78 -18.97 7.07
CA THR A 112 13.92 -18.59 6.23
C THR A 112 14.10 -17.07 6.25
N ALA A 113 15.27 -16.57 5.85
CA ALA A 113 15.48 -15.13 5.69
C ALA A 113 14.52 -14.53 4.65
N ARG A 114 14.21 -15.27 3.58
CA ARG A 114 13.16 -14.91 2.62
C ARG A 114 11.82 -14.74 3.30
N SER A 115 11.39 -15.70 4.13
CA SER A 115 10.08 -15.57 4.80
C SER A 115 10.01 -14.36 5.73
N VAL A 116 11.11 -13.96 6.38
CA VAL A 116 11.18 -12.71 7.17
C VAL A 116 11.03 -11.48 6.28
N LEU A 117 11.72 -11.44 5.14
CA LEU A 117 11.65 -10.32 4.17
C LEU A 117 10.25 -10.20 3.56
N GLU A 118 9.72 -11.30 3.04
CA GLU A 118 8.46 -11.37 2.29
C GLU A 118 7.25 -11.19 3.18
N SER A 119 7.17 -11.87 4.33
CA SER A 119 6.06 -11.67 5.28
C SER A 119 6.04 -10.22 5.81
N HIS A 120 7.21 -9.62 6.01
CA HIS A 120 7.31 -8.22 6.44
C HIS A 120 6.83 -7.25 5.35
N ALA A 121 7.30 -7.42 4.11
CA ALA A 121 6.84 -6.61 2.98
C ALA A 121 5.34 -6.78 2.75
N TYR A 122 4.83 -8.01 2.83
CA TYR A 122 3.42 -8.31 2.66
C TYR A 122 2.55 -7.61 3.70
N LEU A 123 2.90 -7.63 4.99
CA LEU A 123 2.14 -6.88 6.01
C LEU A 123 2.14 -5.37 5.72
N VAL A 124 3.30 -4.80 5.41
CA VAL A 124 3.42 -3.35 5.17
C VAL A 124 2.68 -2.93 3.89
N GLN A 125 2.69 -3.75 2.84
CA GLN A 125 1.89 -3.53 1.63
C GLN A 125 0.40 -3.42 1.99
N LYS A 126 -0.11 -4.32 2.84
CA LYS A 126 -1.53 -4.34 3.20
C LYS A 126 -1.85 -3.13 4.07
N GLN A 127 -1.00 -2.78 5.03
CA GLN A 127 -1.19 -1.58 5.84
C GLN A 127 -1.14 -0.28 5.01
N ALA A 128 -0.35 -0.25 3.93
CA ALA A 128 -0.23 0.93 3.06
C ALA A 128 -1.46 1.15 2.18
N VAL A 129 -2.14 0.09 1.77
CA VAL A 129 -3.26 0.16 0.81
C VAL A 129 -4.63 0.01 1.50
N TRP A 130 -4.73 -0.78 2.57
CA TRP A 130 -5.99 -1.09 3.23
C TRP A 130 -6.24 -0.17 4.42
N THR A 131 -7.26 0.68 4.31
CA THR A 131 -7.66 1.55 5.41
C THR A 131 -8.33 0.74 6.52
N GLY A 132 -7.88 0.94 7.77
CA GLY A 132 -8.48 0.28 8.93
C GLY A 132 -8.16 -1.21 9.06
N LEU A 133 -7.06 -1.67 8.46
CA LEU A 133 -6.59 -3.06 8.58
C LEU A 133 -6.33 -3.41 10.06
N THR A 134 -6.97 -4.48 10.53
CA THR A 134 -6.81 -5.07 11.86
C THR A 134 -6.09 -6.42 11.78
N ALA A 135 -5.59 -6.93 12.91
CA ALA A 135 -4.98 -8.27 13.02
C ALA A 135 -5.90 -9.35 12.43
N ALA A 136 -7.17 -9.39 12.85
CA ALA A 136 -8.13 -10.40 12.39
C ALA A 136 -8.41 -10.31 10.87
N SER A 137 -8.53 -9.09 10.32
CA SER A 137 -8.70 -8.93 8.87
C SER A 137 -7.44 -9.30 8.09
N TYR A 138 -6.25 -9.10 8.66
CA TYR A 138 -4.99 -9.51 8.04
C TYR A 138 -4.82 -11.03 8.07
N ASP A 139 -5.16 -11.69 9.16
CA ASP A 139 -5.19 -13.16 9.24
C ASP A 139 -6.10 -13.77 8.16
N ALA A 140 -7.26 -13.16 7.91
CA ALA A 140 -8.15 -13.59 6.83
C ALA A 140 -7.51 -13.44 5.44
N ILE A 141 -6.72 -12.38 5.22
CA ILE A 141 -5.97 -12.16 3.97
C ILE A 141 -4.86 -13.23 3.82
N LEU A 142 -4.14 -13.55 4.89
CA LEU A 142 -3.03 -14.51 4.88
C LEU A 142 -3.44 -15.93 4.44
N VAL A 143 -4.69 -16.33 4.67
CA VAL A 143 -5.21 -17.62 4.19
C VAL A 143 -5.08 -17.75 2.66
N SER A 144 -5.20 -16.62 1.96
CA SER A 144 -5.09 -16.52 0.50
C SER A 144 -3.74 -16.01 0.02
N ALA A 145 -2.73 -15.97 0.90
CA ALA A 145 -1.42 -15.50 0.55
C ALA A 145 -0.85 -16.32 -0.63
N PRO A 146 -0.27 -15.65 -1.64
CA PRO A 146 0.07 -16.32 -2.90
C PRO A 146 1.23 -17.32 -2.81
N ALA A 147 2.04 -17.21 -1.75
CA ALA A 147 3.18 -18.06 -1.48
C ALA A 147 3.35 -18.26 0.04
N PRO A 148 3.91 -19.40 0.49
CA PRO A 148 4.18 -19.63 1.91
C PRO A 148 5.04 -18.54 2.56
N GLU A 149 6.00 -17.98 1.83
CA GLU A 149 6.96 -17.00 2.32
C GLU A 149 6.30 -15.70 2.82
N TYR A 150 5.11 -15.36 2.30
CA TYR A 150 4.32 -14.22 2.76
C TYR A 150 3.62 -14.43 4.11
N ARG A 151 3.56 -15.67 4.61
CA ARG A 151 2.87 -15.98 5.87
C ARG A 151 3.74 -16.67 6.91
N THR A 152 4.75 -17.47 6.53
CA THR A 152 5.48 -18.36 7.46
C THR A 152 6.04 -17.62 8.68
N ALA A 153 6.74 -16.49 8.50
CA ALA A 153 7.31 -15.77 9.64
C ALA A 153 6.24 -15.10 10.51
N TYR A 154 5.16 -14.60 9.89
CA TYR A 154 4.05 -13.98 10.61
C TYR A 154 3.25 -15.00 11.41
N GLU A 155 2.91 -16.15 10.82
CA GLU A 155 2.20 -17.24 11.48
C GLU A 155 2.99 -17.74 12.69
N PHE A 156 4.32 -17.91 12.55
CA PHE A 156 5.17 -18.24 13.69
C PHE A 156 5.06 -17.19 14.80
N ALA A 157 5.23 -15.90 14.49
CA ALA A 157 5.10 -14.86 15.51
C ALA A 157 3.69 -14.83 16.15
N ARG A 158 2.64 -15.09 15.36
CA ARG A 158 1.24 -15.14 15.83
C ARG A 158 1.01 -16.26 16.84
N ASP A 159 1.58 -17.42 16.60
CA ASP A 159 1.42 -18.57 17.48
C ASP A 159 2.05 -18.35 18.86
N HIS A 160 2.98 -17.39 18.98
CA HIS A 160 3.66 -17.02 20.24
C HIS A 160 3.14 -15.72 20.87
N LEU A 161 2.86 -14.68 20.07
CA LEU A 161 2.53 -13.34 20.56
C LEU A 161 1.03 -13.01 20.46
N ALA A 162 0.23 -13.90 19.88
CA ALA A 162 -1.22 -13.76 19.73
C ALA A 162 -1.60 -12.38 19.14
N ASP A 163 -2.50 -11.65 19.81
CA ASP A 163 -3.08 -10.38 19.34
C ASP A 163 -2.03 -9.27 19.14
N GLU A 164 -0.87 -9.35 19.81
CA GLU A 164 0.18 -8.33 19.71
C GLU A 164 1.01 -8.43 18.42
N THR A 165 0.96 -9.58 17.76
CA THR A 165 1.77 -9.89 16.58
C THR A 165 1.63 -8.84 15.51
N PHE A 166 0.39 -8.43 15.22
CA PHE A 166 0.12 -7.46 14.16
C PHE A 166 0.84 -6.12 14.38
N THR A 167 1.05 -5.73 15.64
CA THR A 167 1.74 -4.49 16.01
C THR A 167 3.25 -4.68 16.15
N THR A 168 3.70 -5.80 16.72
CA THR A 168 5.13 -6.04 17.02
C THR A 168 5.91 -6.60 15.83
N PHE A 169 5.27 -7.40 14.97
CA PHE A 169 5.92 -8.15 13.89
C PHE A 169 6.82 -7.30 12.97
N PRO A 170 6.41 -6.12 12.48
CA PRO A 170 7.28 -5.35 11.59
C PRO A 170 8.60 -4.90 12.26
N LEU A 171 8.56 -4.59 13.56
CA LEU A 171 9.77 -4.27 14.32
C LEU A 171 10.67 -5.49 14.47
N LEU A 172 10.11 -6.66 14.79
CA LEU A 172 10.87 -7.90 14.94
C LEU A 172 11.57 -8.29 13.65
N CYS A 173 10.88 -8.21 12.51
CA CYS A 173 11.46 -8.44 11.19
C CYS A 173 12.59 -7.43 10.89
N SER A 174 12.35 -6.15 11.14
CA SER A 174 13.34 -5.09 10.92
C SER A 174 14.62 -5.32 11.74
N LEU A 175 14.48 -5.67 13.02
CA LEU A 175 15.60 -5.95 13.92
C LEU A 175 16.36 -7.21 13.50
N ALA A 176 15.66 -8.28 13.14
CA ALA A 176 16.27 -9.50 12.63
C ALA A 176 17.12 -9.23 11.38
N LEU A 177 16.65 -8.36 10.48
CA LEU A 177 17.38 -7.94 9.28
C LEU A 177 18.61 -7.05 9.56
N LEU A 178 18.86 -6.64 10.81
CA LEU A 178 20.12 -6.02 11.23
C LEU A 178 21.21 -7.05 11.55
N THR A 179 20.96 -8.34 11.34
CA THR A 179 21.89 -9.42 11.68
C THR A 179 22.36 -10.20 10.46
N ALA A 180 23.39 -11.04 10.64
CA ALA A 180 23.88 -11.90 9.56
C ALA A 180 22.95 -13.09 9.27
N ASP A 181 22.14 -13.48 10.26
CA ASP A 181 21.31 -14.68 10.30
C ASP A 181 19.88 -14.29 10.75
N PRO A 182 19.08 -13.67 9.85
CA PRO A 182 17.81 -13.06 10.24
C PRO A 182 16.77 -14.05 10.74
N ALA A 183 16.70 -15.26 10.16
CA ALA A 183 15.73 -16.26 10.57
C ALA A 183 15.94 -16.68 12.03
N GLU A 184 17.17 -17.04 12.38
CA GLU A 184 17.59 -17.43 13.73
C GLU A 184 17.32 -16.31 14.73
N THR A 185 17.69 -15.08 14.39
CA THR A 185 17.49 -13.91 15.26
C THR A 185 16.01 -13.61 15.44
N PHE A 186 15.22 -13.70 14.38
CA PHE A 186 13.77 -13.47 14.42
C PHE A 186 13.08 -14.44 15.38
N ILE A 187 13.35 -15.74 15.25
CA ILE A 187 12.82 -16.78 16.14
C ILE A 187 13.23 -16.49 17.60
N ALA A 188 14.51 -16.18 17.83
CA ALA A 188 15.02 -15.89 19.17
C ALA A 188 14.35 -14.66 19.79
N LEU A 189 14.09 -13.61 19.01
CA LEU A 189 13.38 -12.42 19.47
C LEU A 189 11.94 -12.75 19.84
N VAL A 190 11.18 -13.43 18.98
CA VAL A 190 9.79 -13.83 19.25
C VAL A 190 9.68 -14.63 20.55
N HIS A 191 10.51 -15.66 20.72
CA HIS A 191 10.56 -16.45 21.95
C HIS A 191 10.88 -15.62 23.19
N GLU A 192 11.79 -14.65 23.06
CA GLU A 192 12.18 -13.81 24.18
C GLU A 192 11.10 -12.80 24.56
N LEU A 193 10.34 -12.26 23.59
CA LEU A 193 9.17 -11.43 23.87
C LEU A 193 8.07 -12.24 24.57
N ASP A 194 7.75 -13.43 24.05
CA ASP A 194 6.77 -14.36 24.62
C ASP A 194 7.14 -14.70 26.08
N ARG A 195 8.38 -15.15 26.30
CA ARG A 195 8.90 -15.50 27.64
C ARG A 195 8.86 -14.35 28.64
N ARG A 196 9.07 -13.11 28.19
CA ARG A 196 9.06 -11.93 29.06
C ARG A 196 7.69 -11.25 29.15
N SER A 197 6.73 -11.69 28.34
CA SER A 197 5.42 -11.04 28.17
C SER A 197 5.57 -9.53 27.91
N LEU A 198 6.50 -9.18 27.01
CA LEU A 198 6.79 -7.77 26.69
C LEU A 198 5.80 -7.24 25.67
N HIS A 199 4.97 -6.31 26.12
CA HIS A 199 4.08 -5.52 25.29
C HIS A 199 4.84 -4.43 24.52
N TYR A 200 4.35 -4.07 23.35
CA TYR A 200 4.93 -2.98 22.56
C TYR A 200 4.52 -1.61 23.12
N GLU A 201 5.51 -0.81 23.51
CA GLU A 201 5.34 0.56 24.00
C GLU A 201 6.38 1.51 23.37
N PRO A 202 6.16 2.84 23.41
CA PRO A 202 7.18 3.80 23.00
C PRO A 202 8.52 3.55 23.71
N GLY A 203 9.60 3.38 22.94
CA GLY A 203 10.94 3.04 23.45
C GLY A 203 11.26 1.53 23.50
N THR A 204 10.27 0.66 23.29
CA THR A 204 10.50 -0.79 23.15
C THR A 204 11.49 -1.10 22.02
N ALA A 205 11.51 -0.31 20.95
CA ALA A 205 12.44 -0.47 19.83
C ALA A 205 13.92 -0.48 20.26
N ARG A 206 14.33 0.43 21.16
CA ARG A 206 15.72 0.47 21.64
C ARG A 206 16.06 -0.69 22.57
N ALA A 207 15.12 -1.08 23.44
CA ALA A 207 15.31 -2.22 24.33
C ALA A 207 15.45 -3.51 23.52
N LEU A 208 14.62 -3.68 22.49
CA LEU A 208 14.69 -4.82 21.58
C LEU A 208 15.92 -4.79 20.69
N LEU A 209 16.44 -3.62 20.32
CA LEU A 209 17.73 -3.50 19.64
C LEU A 209 18.88 -4.07 20.48
N GLY A 210 19.00 -3.66 21.75
CA GLY A 210 20.03 -4.18 22.64
C GLY A 210 19.89 -5.68 22.88
N LEU A 211 18.65 -6.19 22.92
CA LEU A 211 18.39 -7.63 22.96
C LEU A 211 18.80 -8.33 21.65
N THR A 212 18.51 -7.72 20.50
CA THR A 212 18.90 -8.23 19.18
C THR A 212 20.42 -8.37 19.09
N GLU A 213 21.17 -7.37 19.53
CA GLU A 213 22.64 -7.42 19.58
C GLU A 213 23.16 -8.58 20.46
N ALA A 214 22.48 -8.86 21.58
CA ALA A 214 22.85 -9.93 22.49
C ALA A 214 22.49 -11.34 21.98
N LEU A 215 21.40 -11.47 21.23
CA LEU A 215 20.94 -12.74 20.66
C LEU A 215 21.64 -13.06 19.34
N ALA A 216 22.05 -12.06 18.59
CA ALA A 216 22.66 -12.24 17.28
C ALA A 216 24.05 -12.89 17.40
N GLY A 217 24.28 -13.98 16.67
CA GLY A 217 25.64 -14.51 16.50
C GLY A 217 26.57 -13.50 15.82
N ARG A 218 26.02 -12.67 14.92
CA ARG A 218 26.72 -11.54 14.31
C ARG A 218 25.75 -10.40 13.99
N PHE A 219 25.84 -9.33 14.76
CA PHE A 219 25.13 -8.09 14.48
C PHE A 219 25.81 -7.31 13.33
N LEU A 220 25.05 -6.94 12.31
CA LEU A 220 25.52 -6.15 11.16
C LEU A 220 25.21 -4.66 11.33
N GLY A 221 24.14 -4.32 12.04
CA GLY A 221 23.61 -2.97 12.14
C GLY A 221 22.80 -2.57 10.92
N THR A 222 22.73 -1.26 10.67
CA THR A 222 22.03 -0.66 9.54
C THR A 222 22.82 -0.81 8.23
N ALA A 223 22.19 -0.46 7.10
CA ALA A 223 22.87 -0.38 5.81
C ALA A 223 24.11 0.54 5.86
N ALA A 224 24.01 1.68 6.55
CA ALA A 224 25.11 2.62 6.73
C ALA A 224 26.26 2.03 7.57
N ASP A 225 25.96 1.18 8.55
CA ASP A 225 26.98 0.49 9.35
C ASP A 225 27.74 -0.52 8.50
N VAL A 226 27.04 -1.30 7.69
CA VAL A 226 27.67 -2.25 6.75
C VAL A 226 28.56 -1.53 5.73
N ARG A 227 28.05 -0.45 5.13
CA ARG A 227 28.82 0.39 4.18
C ARG A 227 30.14 0.87 4.80
N ARG A 228 30.10 1.37 6.04
CA ARG A 228 31.29 1.89 6.74
C ARG A 228 32.23 0.78 7.22
N ALA A 229 31.69 -0.26 7.85
CA ALA A 229 32.48 -1.29 8.51
C ALA A 229 33.10 -2.30 7.53
N GLN A 230 32.42 -2.59 6.41
CA GLN A 230 32.87 -3.60 5.43
C GLN A 230 33.42 -2.97 4.15
N GLY A 231 33.30 -1.66 3.98
CA GLY A 231 33.73 -0.95 2.76
C GLY A 231 32.94 -1.36 1.51
N LEU A 232 31.78 -2.01 1.69
CA LEU A 232 30.88 -2.34 0.58
C LEU A 232 30.26 -1.05 0.04
N ARG A 233 30.12 -0.98 -1.29
CA ARG A 233 29.54 0.17 -1.99
C ARG A 233 28.46 -0.32 -2.94
N HIS A 234 27.35 0.41 -2.98
CA HIS A 234 26.29 0.17 -3.94
C HIS A 234 25.94 1.49 -4.63
N PRO A 235 26.52 1.79 -5.80
CA PRO A 235 26.41 3.11 -6.45
C PRO A 235 24.98 3.63 -6.63
N LEU A 236 24.00 2.74 -6.79
CA LEU A 236 22.58 3.12 -6.94
C LEU A 236 21.82 3.25 -5.61
N LEU A 237 22.29 2.62 -4.53
CA LEU A 237 21.63 2.68 -3.21
C LEU A 237 22.34 3.66 -2.28
N ASP A 238 23.65 3.87 -2.42
CA ASP A 238 24.43 4.79 -1.58
C ASP A 238 23.81 6.19 -1.50
N PRO A 239 23.32 6.83 -2.58
CA PRO A 239 22.65 8.13 -2.49
C PRO A 239 21.35 8.08 -1.67
N LEU A 240 20.63 6.95 -1.75
CA LEU A 240 19.46 6.68 -0.92
C LEU A 240 19.85 6.57 0.56
N LEU A 241 20.91 5.82 0.88
CA LEU A 241 21.44 5.76 2.25
C LEU A 241 21.81 7.16 2.76
N ASP A 242 22.47 7.97 1.93
CA ASP A 242 22.87 9.33 2.31
C ASP A 242 21.65 10.23 2.56
N ALA A 243 20.58 10.09 1.78
CA ALA A 243 19.33 10.80 2.02
C ALA A 243 18.64 10.37 3.33
N VAL A 244 18.69 9.08 3.68
CA VAL A 244 18.18 8.56 4.95
C VAL A 244 19.01 9.07 6.12
N ASP A 245 20.34 9.01 6.02
CA ASP A 245 21.26 9.54 7.03
C ASP A 245 21.10 11.06 7.22
N HIS A 246 20.88 11.80 6.14
CA HIS A 246 20.62 13.24 6.21
C HIS A 246 19.32 13.55 6.97
N ARG A 247 18.22 12.83 6.67
CA ARG A 247 16.95 12.98 7.39
C ARG A 247 17.05 12.58 8.86
N ARG A 248 17.87 11.59 9.17
CA ARG A 248 18.22 11.25 10.55
C ARG A 248 18.94 12.39 11.24
N ALA A 249 19.98 12.94 10.61
CA ALA A 249 20.78 14.02 11.18
C ALA A 249 19.98 15.31 11.42
N SER A 250 18.95 15.57 10.60
CA SER A 250 18.05 16.71 10.76
C SER A 250 16.90 16.48 11.76
N GLY A 251 16.88 15.33 12.45
CA GLY A 251 15.85 15.00 13.45
C GLY A 251 14.49 14.61 12.85
N GLY A 252 14.43 14.38 11.53
CA GLY A 252 13.19 14.05 10.84
C GLY A 252 12.74 12.59 11.02
N VAL A 253 13.68 11.66 11.24
CA VAL A 253 13.39 10.23 11.45
C VAL A 253 14.48 9.62 12.35
N ASP A 254 14.12 9.08 13.52
CA ASP A 254 15.02 8.16 14.22
C ASP A 254 14.97 6.81 13.49
N PRO A 255 16.09 6.27 12.97
CA PRO A 255 16.07 5.04 12.20
C PRO A 255 15.51 3.86 12.98
N ILE A 256 15.83 3.75 14.28
CA ILE A 256 15.42 2.61 15.11
C ILE A 256 13.94 2.71 15.44
N GLU A 257 13.44 3.91 15.76
CA GLU A 257 11.99 4.11 15.93
C GLU A 257 11.25 3.99 14.59
N GLY A 258 11.90 4.36 13.48
CA GLY A 258 11.40 4.20 12.12
C GLY A 258 11.25 2.74 11.72
N LEU A 259 12.15 1.85 12.18
CA LEU A 259 12.00 0.39 12.03
C LEU A 259 10.76 -0.15 12.75
N ALA A 260 10.29 0.54 13.80
CA ALA A 260 9.06 0.19 14.51
C ALA A 260 7.81 0.79 13.84
N GLN A 261 7.98 1.72 12.91
CA GLN A 261 6.92 2.35 12.13
C GLN A 261 7.23 2.27 10.63
N PRO A 262 7.35 1.06 10.06
CA PRO A 262 7.80 0.88 8.68
C PRO A 262 6.89 1.56 7.66
N LEU A 263 5.59 1.75 7.95
CA LEU A 263 4.70 2.50 7.08
C LEU A 263 5.05 4.00 7.05
N ALA A 264 5.37 4.60 8.21
CA ALA A 264 5.81 5.99 8.27
C ALA A 264 7.18 6.15 7.60
N LEU A 265 8.08 5.19 7.82
CA LEU A 265 9.37 5.13 7.16
C LEU A 265 9.21 5.00 5.64
N TYR A 266 8.35 4.09 5.17
CA TYR A 266 7.96 3.93 3.77
C TYR A 266 7.41 5.23 3.17
N ALA A 267 6.44 5.88 3.83
CA ALA A 267 5.88 7.15 3.36
C ALA A 267 6.93 8.27 3.28
N ALA A 268 7.86 8.29 4.23
CA ALA A 268 8.95 9.26 4.27
C ALA A 268 9.97 9.01 3.13
N ILE A 269 10.36 7.76 2.94
CA ILE A 269 11.49 7.32 2.11
C ILE A 269 11.01 7.04 0.68
N ALA A 270 10.10 6.09 0.49
CA ALA A 270 9.70 5.54 -0.80
C ALA A 270 8.89 6.51 -1.68
N PHE A 271 7.98 7.30 -1.10
CA PHE A 271 7.02 8.08 -1.89
C PHE A 271 7.62 9.39 -2.48
N LYS A 272 8.53 10.05 -1.76
CA LYS A 272 9.04 11.38 -2.15
C LYS A 272 10.44 11.38 -2.75
N THR A 273 11.20 10.29 -2.64
CA THR A 273 12.65 10.34 -2.88
C THR A 273 13.17 9.20 -3.78
N LEU A 274 12.40 8.14 -4.06
CA LEU A 274 13.03 6.81 -4.25
C LEU A 274 12.40 5.84 -5.24
N ARG A 275 11.73 6.31 -6.28
CA ARG A 275 11.28 5.38 -7.32
C ARG A 275 12.18 5.48 -8.55
N PRO A 276 13.44 5.00 -8.55
CA PRO A 276 14.09 4.75 -9.82
C PRO A 276 13.35 3.57 -10.48
N MET A 277 12.45 3.91 -11.41
CA MET A 277 11.57 2.96 -12.09
C MET A 277 12.09 2.70 -13.49
N LEU A 278 12.03 1.43 -13.89
CA LEU A 278 12.40 0.99 -15.22
C LEU A 278 11.15 0.39 -15.90
N PHE A 279 10.72 1.02 -16.99
CA PHE A 279 9.43 0.81 -17.64
C PHE A 279 9.55 0.21 -19.05
N ASN A 280 9.64 -1.12 -19.21
CA ASN A 280 9.82 -1.79 -20.52
C ASN A 280 10.51 -0.88 -21.55
N PRO A 281 10.20 -0.83 -22.83
CA PRO A 281 10.54 0.39 -23.60
C PRO A 281 9.44 0.77 -24.57
N THR A 282 9.36 2.06 -24.93
CA THR A 282 8.55 2.46 -26.11
C THR A 282 9.30 3.35 -27.06
N LEU A 283 8.80 3.32 -28.30
CA LEU A 283 9.08 4.33 -29.28
C LEU A 283 8.36 5.62 -28.87
N ARG A 284 9.07 6.74 -28.97
CA ARG A 284 8.52 8.09 -28.99
C ARG A 284 7.67 8.26 -30.26
N PRO A 285 6.79 9.27 -30.32
CA PRO A 285 6.00 9.58 -31.52
C PRO A 285 6.83 9.80 -32.80
N ASP A 286 8.10 10.21 -32.66
CA ASP A 286 9.06 10.41 -33.76
C ASP A 286 9.81 9.12 -34.16
N GLY A 287 9.46 7.98 -33.57
CA GLY A 287 10.10 6.69 -33.79
C GLY A 287 11.42 6.50 -33.04
N GLY A 288 11.89 7.49 -32.26
CA GLY A 288 13.08 7.36 -31.44
C GLY A 288 12.82 6.58 -30.14
N PRO A 289 13.80 5.91 -29.53
CA PRO A 289 13.60 5.25 -28.23
C PRO A 289 13.33 6.28 -27.13
N GLN A 290 12.27 6.09 -26.34
CA GLN A 290 12.11 6.79 -25.05
C GLN A 290 12.90 6.02 -24.00
N LEU A 291 13.77 6.70 -23.24
CA LEU A 291 14.46 6.06 -22.12
C LEU A 291 13.40 5.55 -21.13
N PRO A 292 13.34 4.24 -20.86
CA PRO A 292 12.37 3.69 -19.93
C PRO A 292 12.74 3.91 -18.47
N LEU A 293 13.77 4.71 -18.19
CA LEU A 293 14.24 4.96 -16.84
C LEU A 293 13.66 6.28 -16.33
N HIS A 294 12.90 6.21 -15.25
CA HIS A 294 12.57 7.35 -14.41
C HIS A 294 13.48 7.31 -13.19
N LEU A 295 14.37 8.29 -13.01
CA LEU A 295 15.07 8.49 -11.73
C LEU A 295 14.44 9.68 -10.99
N PRO A 296 14.40 9.65 -9.64
CA PRO A 296 13.95 10.79 -8.84
C PRO A 296 14.77 12.05 -9.14
N GLU A 297 14.13 13.22 -9.10
CA GLU A 297 14.79 14.50 -9.40
C GLU A 297 15.95 14.80 -8.45
N ALA A 298 15.86 14.36 -7.19
CA ALA A 298 16.96 14.46 -6.23
C ALA A 298 18.22 13.73 -6.70
N VAL A 299 18.07 12.57 -7.36
CA VAL A 299 19.19 11.84 -7.97
C VAL A 299 19.71 12.61 -9.19
N TRP A 300 18.83 13.16 -10.02
CA TRP A 300 19.24 13.97 -11.18
C TRP A 300 19.91 15.29 -10.84
N ALA A 301 19.64 15.85 -9.66
CA ALA A 301 20.21 17.12 -9.22
C ALA A 301 21.72 17.04 -9.00
N GLU A 302 22.27 15.84 -8.78
CA GLU A 302 23.72 15.61 -8.60
C GLU A 302 24.49 15.57 -9.93
N PHE A 303 23.79 15.41 -11.06
CA PHE A 303 24.39 15.30 -12.38
C PHE A 303 24.14 16.57 -13.21
N ALA A 304 25.19 17.07 -13.85
CA ALA A 304 25.04 18.11 -14.85
C ALA A 304 24.11 17.63 -15.99
N PRO A 305 23.31 18.50 -16.64
CA PRO A 305 22.37 18.08 -17.68
C PRO A 305 22.97 17.18 -18.76
N GLU A 306 24.21 17.46 -19.18
CA GLU A 306 24.99 16.68 -20.15
C GLU A 306 25.40 15.28 -19.65
N GLN A 307 25.49 15.07 -18.34
CA GLN A 307 25.83 13.78 -17.72
C GLN A 307 24.60 12.89 -17.52
N ARG A 308 23.39 13.45 -17.57
CA ARG A 308 22.15 12.70 -17.26
C ARG A 308 21.90 11.58 -18.26
N ASP A 309 22.07 11.82 -19.55
CA ASP A 309 21.88 10.78 -20.58
C ASP A 309 22.92 9.65 -20.45
N ALA A 310 24.19 10.00 -20.24
CA ALA A 310 25.26 9.03 -20.04
C ALA A 310 25.00 8.18 -18.78
N THR A 311 24.55 8.81 -17.69
CA THR A 311 24.20 8.14 -16.44
C THR A 311 22.98 7.23 -16.62
N ALA A 312 21.93 7.70 -17.29
CA ALA A 312 20.75 6.90 -17.61
C ALA A 312 21.12 5.62 -18.37
N ARG A 313 21.97 5.75 -19.40
CA ARG A 313 22.47 4.62 -20.19
C ARG A 313 23.30 3.66 -19.34
N ALA A 314 24.16 4.17 -18.46
CA ALA A 314 24.94 3.34 -17.56
C ALA A 314 24.05 2.55 -16.59
N VAL A 315 23.04 3.19 -15.99
CA VAL A 315 22.06 2.52 -15.12
C VAL A 315 21.30 1.43 -15.88
N MET A 316 20.83 1.73 -17.09
CA MET A 316 20.15 0.74 -17.93
C MET A 316 21.04 -0.43 -18.34
N LEU A 317 22.32 -0.17 -18.62
CA LEU A 317 23.29 -1.20 -18.94
C LEU A 317 23.51 -2.15 -17.76
N VAL A 318 23.64 -1.59 -16.55
CA VAL A 318 23.74 -2.35 -15.30
C VAL A 318 22.49 -3.18 -15.05
N ALA A 319 21.31 -2.59 -15.23
CA ALA A 319 20.03 -3.28 -15.09
C ALA A 319 19.88 -4.43 -16.11
N ALA A 320 20.29 -4.22 -17.36
CA ALA A 320 20.25 -5.26 -18.40
C ALA A 320 21.22 -6.41 -18.11
N ALA A 321 22.43 -6.08 -17.63
CA ALA A 321 23.39 -7.09 -17.20
C ALA A 321 22.87 -7.89 -15.99
N SER A 322 22.24 -7.22 -15.02
CA SER A 322 21.55 -7.88 -13.90
C SER A 322 20.48 -8.83 -14.43
N ALA A 323 19.55 -8.34 -15.25
CA ALA A 323 18.49 -9.16 -15.85
C ALA A 323 19.02 -10.41 -16.56
N ALA A 324 20.09 -10.24 -17.35
CA ALA A 324 20.69 -11.32 -18.09
C ALA A 324 21.33 -12.37 -17.14
N MET A 325 22.02 -11.92 -16.09
CA MET A 325 22.71 -12.79 -15.14
C MET A 325 21.76 -13.63 -14.27
N PHE A 326 20.66 -13.02 -13.82
CA PHE A 326 19.66 -13.65 -12.96
C PHE A 326 18.72 -14.55 -13.78
N GLY A 327 18.66 -14.32 -15.09
CA GLY A 327 17.73 -14.98 -16.02
C GLY A 327 16.31 -14.45 -15.86
N ALA A 328 15.40 -14.87 -16.74
CA ALA A 328 13.94 -14.63 -16.60
C ALA A 328 13.32 -15.47 -15.45
N ALA A 329 14.10 -15.80 -14.43
CA ALA A 329 13.60 -16.35 -13.18
C ALA A 329 13.51 -15.17 -12.22
N PRO A 330 12.37 -14.43 -12.20
CA PRO A 330 12.13 -13.51 -11.10
C PRO A 330 12.30 -14.31 -9.80
N ILE A 331 13.00 -13.69 -8.84
CA ILE A 331 13.22 -14.25 -7.51
C ILE A 331 11.86 -14.60 -6.86
N GLU A 332 10.78 -13.97 -7.31
CA GLU A 332 9.38 -14.31 -7.06
C GLU A 332 8.73 -14.97 -8.30
N ARG A 333 8.61 -16.31 -8.36
CA ARG A 333 7.70 -16.98 -9.33
C ARG A 333 6.32 -17.27 -8.74
N ALA A 334 5.89 -16.50 -7.75
CA ALA A 334 4.59 -16.68 -7.11
C ALA A 334 3.85 -15.35 -6.88
N HIS A 335 3.74 -14.52 -7.91
CA HIS A 335 2.47 -13.81 -8.11
C HIS A 335 1.59 -14.74 -8.97
N PRO A 336 0.73 -15.59 -8.37
CA PRO A 336 -0.27 -16.27 -9.15
C PRO A 336 -1.12 -15.21 -9.84
N ALA A 337 -1.53 -15.51 -11.08
CA ALA A 337 -2.65 -14.84 -11.72
C ALA A 337 -3.72 -14.60 -10.66
N THR A 338 -4.10 -13.33 -10.49
CA THR A 338 -5.10 -12.84 -9.54
C THR A 338 -6.20 -13.88 -9.34
N VAL A 339 -6.07 -14.70 -8.29
CA VAL A 339 -7.27 -15.23 -7.65
C VAL A 339 -7.89 -13.97 -7.09
N PRO A 340 -9.09 -13.55 -7.51
CA PRO A 340 -9.77 -12.44 -6.88
C PRO A 340 -9.95 -12.83 -5.42
N VAL A 341 -9.02 -12.41 -4.58
CA VAL A 341 -9.15 -12.49 -3.14
C VAL A 341 -10.27 -11.52 -2.87
N ALA A 342 -11.48 -12.06 -2.70
CA ALA A 342 -12.59 -11.31 -2.16
C ALA A 342 -12.05 -10.62 -0.91
N ALA A 343 -11.99 -9.29 -0.93
CA ALA A 343 -11.62 -8.48 0.22
C ALA A 343 -12.25 -9.10 1.48
N PRO A 344 -11.52 -9.23 2.62
CA PRO A 344 -12.06 -9.79 3.85
C PRO A 344 -13.45 -9.21 4.08
N THR A 345 -14.45 -10.01 3.73
CA THR A 345 -15.81 -9.53 3.74
C THR A 345 -16.14 -9.39 5.21
N ARG A 346 -16.36 -8.15 5.67
CA ARG A 346 -17.48 -7.94 6.59
C ARG A 346 -18.61 -8.78 5.98
N PRO A 347 -19.12 -9.80 6.69
CA PRO A 347 -19.93 -10.88 6.08
C PRO A 347 -20.88 -10.24 5.09
N ALA A 348 -20.69 -10.54 3.79
CA ALA A 348 -21.19 -9.71 2.69
C ALA A 348 -22.63 -9.31 2.97
N ARG A 349 -22.82 -8.10 3.51
CA ARG A 349 -24.14 -7.62 3.88
C ARG A 349 -24.83 -7.39 2.55
N ARG A 350 -25.85 -8.19 2.26
CA ARG A 350 -26.56 -8.13 0.98
C ARG A 350 -27.13 -6.73 0.83
N MET A 351 -26.51 -5.93 -0.04
CA MET A 351 -27.00 -4.59 -0.33
C MET A 351 -28.40 -4.70 -0.94
N MET A 352 -29.36 -3.99 -0.35
CA MET A 352 -30.69 -3.85 -0.88
C MET A 352 -30.72 -2.63 -1.79
N ARG A 353 -30.82 -2.90 -3.08
CA ARG A 353 -31.02 -1.87 -4.10
C ARG A 353 -32.47 -1.42 -4.10
N VAL A 354 -32.69 -0.11 -4.01
CA VAL A 354 -33.99 0.54 -4.15
C VAL A 354 -33.94 1.41 -5.41
N ASP A 355 -34.52 0.92 -6.49
CA ASP A 355 -34.63 1.69 -7.74
C ASP A 355 -35.66 2.81 -7.57
N VAL A 356 -35.23 4.06 -7.81
CA VAL A 356 -36.07 5.26 -7.87
C VAL A 356 -36.34 5.56 -9.34
N THR A 357 -37.61 5.55 -9.72
CA THR A 357 -38.03 5.76 -11.11
C THR A 357 -37.95 7.24 -11.50
N ASP A 358 -37.76 7.52 -12.79
CA ASP A 358 -37.78 8.90 -13.31
C ASP A 358 -39.06 9.66 -12.99
N ALA A 359 -40.19 8.96 -12.92
CA ALA A 359 -41.47 9.55 -12.54
C ALA A 359 -41.47 10.00 -11.08
N GLU A 360 -40.90 9.20 -10.17
CA GLU A 360 -40.72 9.58 -8.76
C GLU A 360 -39.79 10.79 -8.63
N VAL A 361 -38.65 10.78 -9.33
CA VAL A 361 -37.70 11.91 -9.33
C VAL A 361 -38.36 13.19 -9.84
N LYS A 362 -39.02 13.16 -11.00
CA LYS A 362 -39.63 14.35 -11.63
C LYS A 362 -40.81 14.91 -10.84
N ARG A 363 -41.55 14.06 -10.11
CA ARG A 363 -42.69 14.47 -9.27
C ARG A 363 -42.31 14.77 -7.83
N LEU A 364 -41.06 14.52 -7.43
CA LEU A 364 -40.61 14.55 -6.03
C LEU A 364 -41.44 13.62 -5.14
N ASP A 365 -41.88 12.50 -5.69
CA ASP A 365 -42.69 11.51 -4.98
C ASP A 365 -41.78 10.60 -4.16
N VAL A 366 -41.66 10.93 -2.87
CA VAL A 366 -40.88 10.16 -1.89
C VAL A 366 -41.74 9.26 -1.03
N ASP A 367 -43.05 9.16 -1.27
CA ASP A 367 -43.98 8.49 -0.36
C ASP A 367 -43.68 6.99 -0.23
N ARG A 368 -43.20 6.35 -1.31
CA ARG A 368 -42.73 4.97 -1.25
C ARG A 368 -41.50 4.82 -0.35
N LEU A 369 -40.53 5.73 -0.43
CA LEU A 369 -39.35 5.71 0.44
C LEU A 369 -39.77 5.96 1.89
N VAL A 370 -40.66 6.93 2.14
CA VAL A 370 -41.20 7.21 3.47
C VAL A 370 -41.88 5.96 4.04
N ALA A 371 -42.68 5.25 3.24
CA ALA A 371 -43.31 4.00 3.66
C ALA A 371 -42.26 2.92 4.04
N ILE A 372 -41.18 2.78 3.27
CA ILE A 372 -40.10 1.82 3.56
C ILE A 372 -39.38 2.17 4.87
N PHE A 373 -39.07 3.46 5.07
CA PHE A 373 -38.18 3.92 6.16
C PHE A 373 -38.90 4.46 7.39
N SER A 374 -40.23 4.53 7.38
CA SER A 374 -41.04 5.04 8.51
C SER A 374 -42.06 4.03 9.03
N ASP A 375 -42.20 2.84 8.42
CA ASP A 375 -43.14 1.81 8.87
C ASP A 375 -42.71 1.19 10.22
N PRO A 376 -43.48 1.40 11.30
CA PRO A 376 -43.14 0.88 12.62
C PRO A 376 -43.14 -0.65 12.70
N SER A 377 -43.88 -1.33 11.82
CA SER A 377 -43.92 -2.80 11.76
C SER A 377 -42.61 -3.41 11.24
N VAL A 378 -41.76 -2.58 10.63
CA VAL A 378 -40.46 -2.94 10.05
C VAL A 378 -39.31 -2.61 11.01
N ILE A 379 -39.57 -1.93 12.14
CA ILE A 379 -38.55 -1.50 13.14
C ILE A 379 -37.65 -2.65 13.60
N GLY A 380 -38.22 -3.85 13.83
CA GLY A 380 -37.43 -5.03 14.21
C GLY A 380 -36.40 -5.50 13.16
N SER A 381 -36.55 -5.04 11.91
CA SER A 381 -35.64 -5.30 10.79
C SER A 381 -34.75 -4.11 10.42
N TRP A 382 -34.99 -2.90 10.94
CA TRP A 382 -34.22 -1.70 10.60
C TRP A 382 -32.75 -1.81 10.97
N ARG A 383 -32.44 -2.41 12.12
CA ARG A 383 -31.07 -2.75 12.51
C ARG A 383 -30.39 -3.65 11.47
N GLY A 384 -31.14 -4.56 10.87
CA GLY A 384 -30.68 -5.42 9.78
C GLY A 384 -30.44 -4.70 8.46
N LEU A 385 -31.00 -3.49 8.27
CA LEU A 385 -30.82 -2.67 7.07
C LEU A 385 -29.75 -1.57 7.23
N GLN A 386 -29.15 -1.46 8.43
CA GLN A 386 -28.13 -0.46 8.73
C GLN A 386 -26.95 -0.56 7.76
N GLY A 387 -26.73 0.52 7.00
CA GLY A 387 -25.70 0.61 5.97
C GLY A 387 -25.89 -0.31 4.76
N GLN A 388 -27.10 -0.80 4.48
CA GLN A 388 -27.36 -1.79 3.41
C GLN A 388 -28.17 -1.26 2.23
N ILE A 389 -28.69 -0.04 2.28
CA ILE A 389 -29.54 0.51 1.22
C ILE A 389 -28.70 1.25 0.18
N VAL A 390 -28.89 0.91 -1.09
CA VAL A 390 -28.40 1.72 -2.21
C VAL A 390 -29.60 2.26 -2.99
N LEU A 391 -29.70 3.58 -3.07
CA LEU A 391 -30.66 4.22 -3.98
C LEU A 391 -30.07 4.22 -5.38
N ALA A 392 -30.80 3.67 -6.34
CA ALA A 392 -30.37 3.63 -7.74
C ALA A 392 -31.33 4.44 -8.61
N PHE A 393 -30.78 5.16 -9.59
CA PHE A 393 -31.52 6.06 -10.47
C PHE A 393 -31.34 5.61 -11.92
N PRO A 394 -31.94 4.50 -12.36
CA PRO A 394 -31.62 3.86 -13.64
C PRO A 394 -31.87 4.71 -14.90
N GLY A 395 -32.67 5.79 -14.83
CA GLY A 395 -32.81 6.75 -15.93
C GLY A 395 -31.85 7.94 -15.88
N TYR A 396 -30.90 7.94 -14.95
CA TYR A 396 -29.89 9.00 -14.76
C TYR A 396 -28.49 8.36 -14.68
N GLY A 397 -27.52 8.84 -15.46
CA GLY A 397 -26.13 8.37 -15.41
C GLY A 397 -25.82 7.04 -16.13
N VAL A 398 -26.69 6.58 -17.04
CA VAL A 398 -26.38 5.41 -17.90
C VAL A 398 -25.54 5.80 -19.12
N ASP A 399 -25.69 7.04 -19.60
CA ASP A 399 -24.99 7.57 -20.78
C ASP A 399 -24.10 8.79 -20.47
N ASP A 400 -24.16 9.33 -19.24
CA ASP A 400 -23.39 10.50 -18.79
C ASP A 400 -22.22 10.05 -17.92
N GLU A 401 -21.04 10.66 -18.10
CA GLU A 401 -19.84 10.41 -17.26
C GLU A 401 -20.03 10.87 -15.81
N ASP A 402 -21.07 11.66 -15.54
CA ASP A 402 -21.36 12.24 -14.24
C ASP A 402 -22.21 11.31 -13.35
N PRO A 403 -21.91 11.23 -12.03
CA PRO A 403 -22.74 10.51 -11.08
C PRO A 403 -24.20 11.01 -11.05
N PRO A 404 -25.21 10.13 -10.87
CA PRO A 404 -26.62 10.51 -10.92
C PRO A 404 -27.02 11.64 -9.96
N TYR A 405 -26.38 11.73 -8.79
CA TYR A 405 -26.64 12.75 -7.78
C TYR A 405 -26.11 14.14 -8.15
N LEU A 406 -25.41 14.32 -9.27
CA LEU A 406 -25.10 15.63 -9.83
C LEU A 406 -26.23 16.17 -10.72
N HIS A 407 -27.11 15.29 -11.21
CA HIS A 407 -28.24 15.72 -12.03
C HIS A 407 -29.22 16.59 -11.21
N PRO A 408 -29.65 17.78 -11.71
CA PRO A 408 -30.48 18.72 -10.94
C PRO A 408 -31.78 18.11 -10.39
N ASP A 409 -32.45 17.27 -11.17
CA ASP A 409 -33.68 16.59 -10.74
C ASP A 409 -33.43 15.60 -9.59
N VAL A 410 -32.33 14.83 -9.66
CA VAL A 410 -31.96 13.88 -8.61
C VAL A 410 -31.56 14.61 -7.34
N ARG A 411 -30.83 15.74 -7.45
CA ARG A 411 -30.53 16.59 -6.29
C ARG A 411 -31.79 17.09 -5.60
N ARG A 412 -32.74 17.61 -6.36
CA ARG A 412 -34.01 18.11 -5.82
C ARG A 412 -34.81 16.99 -5.15
N PHE A 413 -34.84 15.80 -5.76
CA PHE A 413 -35.48 14.61 -5.18
C PHE A 413 -34.81 14.17 -3.88
N LEU A 414 -33.47 14.01 -3.87
CA LEU A 414 -32.73 13.56 -2.69
C LEU A 414 -32.84 14.55 -1.53
N ARG A 415 -32.84 15.86 -1.82
CA ARG A 415 -33.09 16.89 -0.78
C ARG A 415 -34.46 16.70 -0.15
N HIS A 416 -35.50 16.52 -0.98
CA HIS A 416 -36.84 16.24 -0.49
C HIS A 416 -36.92 14.93 0.30
N ALA A 417 -36.18 13.90 -0.10
CA ALA A 417 -36.11 12.62 0.62
C ALA A 417 -35.44 12.77 2.00
N PHE A 418 -34.31 13.48 2.11
CA PHE A 418 -33.65 13.74 3.39
C PHE A 418 -34.51 14.60 4.32
N ASP A 419 -35.26 15.56 3.79
CA ASP A 419 -36.20 16.37 4.58
C ASP A 419 -37.35 15.52 5.16
N ARG A 420 -37.88 14.59 4.35
CA ARG A 420 -39.01 13.73 4.72
C ARG A 420 -38.60 12.51 5.54
N ILE A 421 -37.34 12.10 5.47
CA ILE A 421 -36.78 10.92 6.14
C ILE A 421 -35.47 11.32 6.84
N PRO A 422 -35.55 11.98 8.02
CA PRO A 422 -34.38 12.51 8.72
C PRO A 422 -33.36 11.45 9.18
N THR A 423 -33.71 10.17 9.08
CA THR A 423 -32.88 9.03 9.45
C THR A 423 -32.31 8.29 8.24
N LEU A 424 -32.50 8.78 7.02
CA LEU A 424 -32.12 8.09 5.79
C LEU A 424 -30.63 7.68 5.79
N LEU A 425 -29.74 8.54 6.31
CA LEU A 425 -28.30 8.26 6.41
C LEU A 425 -27.96 7.01 7.26
N TYR A 426 -28.81 6.60 8.21
CA TYR A 426 -28.61 5.37 8.99
C TYR A 426 -28.63 4.10 8.10
N PHE A 427 -29.43 4.14 7.04
CA PHE A 427 -29.67 2.99 6.16
C PHE A 427 -28.68 2.93 4.99
N LEU A 428 -28.07 4.06 4.62
CA LEU A 428 -27.12 4.15 3.52
C LEU A 428 -25.71 3.71 3.96
N PRO A 429 -24.90 3.08 3.08
CA PRO A 429 -23.56 2.62 3.42
C PRO A 429 -22.65 3.80 3.81
N PRO A 430 -22.03 3.78 5.00
CA PRO A 430 -21.11 4.84 5.44
C PRO A 430 -19.73 4.74 4.78
N ASP A 431 -19.49 3.68 3.99
CA ASP A 431 -18.20 3.43 3.36
C ASP A 431 -17.93 4.50 2.28
N PRO A 432 -16.74 5.15 2.30
CA PRO A 432 -16.35 6.17 1.33
C PRO A 432 -16.53 5.75 -0.13
N GLU A 433 -16.38 4.47 -0.46
CA GLU A 433 -16.50 3.96 -1.83
C GLU A 433 -17.90 4.19 -2.44
N TYR A 434 -18.95 4.24 -1.60
CA TYR A 434 -20.31 4.54 -2.06
C TYR A 434 -20.61 6.04 -2.13
N GLY A 435 -19.69 6.89 -1.68
CA GLY A 435 -19.78 8.35 -1.82
C GLY A 435 -20.99 9.00 -1.12
N VAL A 436 -21.66 8.32 -0.19
CA VAL A 436 -22.94 8.77 0.41
C VAL A 436 -22.83 10.15 1.05
N LEU A 437 -21.78 10.40 1.83
CA LEU A 437 -21.57 11.69 2.48
C LEU A 437 -21.33 12.81 1.46
N LEU A 438 -20.51 12.54 0.44
CA LEU A 438 -20.23 13.52 -0.62
C LEU A 438 -21.48 13.80 -1.45
N ALA A 439 -22.30 12.78 -1.73
CA ALA A 439 -23.59 12.94 -2.38
C ALA A 439 -24.53 13.79 -1.52
N PHE A 440 -24.62 13.54 -0.20
CA PHE A 440 -25.40 14.36 0.72
C PHE A 440 -24.97 15.83 0.67
N LEU A 441 -23.66 16.09 0.85
CA LEU A 441 -23.13 17.45 0.85
C LEU A 441 -23.35 18.13 -0.51
N SER A 442 -23.18 17.42 -1.62
CA SER A 442 -23.43 17.94 -2.96
C SER A 442 -24.90 18.33 -3.11
N VAL A 443 -25.83 17.45 -2.73
CA VAL A 443 -27.27 17.69 -2.82
C VAL A 443 -27.71 18.92 -2.03
N HIS A 444 -27.09 19.20 -0.88
CA HIS A 444 -27.40 20.36 -0.03
C HIS A 444 -26.55 21.61 -0.30
N SER A 445 -25.57 21.53 -1.20
CA SER A 445 -24.75 22.69 -1.61
C SER A 445 -25.22 23.27 -2.95
N PRO A 446 -24.80 24.49 -3.32
CA PRO A 446 -24.95 24.99 -4.69
C PRO A 446 -24.27 24.09 -5.72
N SER A 447 -24.72 24.12 -6.99
CA SER A 447 -24.17 23.23 -8.03
C SER A 447 -22.70 23.53 -8.32
N GLU A 448 -22.33 24.81 -8.32
CA GLU A 448 -20.99 25.33 -8.50
C GLU A 448 -20.01 24.96 -7.37
N ALA A 449 -20.52 24.51 -6.23
CA ALA A 449 -19.71 24.06 -5.10
C ALA A 449 -19.32 22.57 -5.20
N SER A 450 -19.82 21.87 -6.23
CA SER A 450 -19.45 20.50 -6.55
C SER A 450 -18.55 20.50 -7.78
N THR A 451 -17.39 19.84 -7.69
CA THR A 451 -16.45 19.70 -8.80
C THR A 451 -16.17 18.23 -9.06
N MET A 452 -16.17 17.83 -10.34
CA MET A 452 -15.64 16.54 -10.75
C MET A 452 -14.19 16.72 -11.20
N VAL A 453 -13.29 15.94 -10.62
CA VAL A 453 -11.91 15.81 -11.09
C VAL A 453 -11.70 14.34 -11.43
N GLY A 454 -11.78 14.02 -12.72
CA GLY A 454 -11.90 12.63 -13.16
C GLY A 454 -13.19 12.00 -12.63
N THR A 455 -13.06 10.89 -11.88
CA THR A 455 -14.19 10.20 -11.23
C THR A 455 -14.43 10.65 -9.79
N GLN A 456 -13.60 11.56 -9.24
CA GLN A 456 -13.73 12.02 -7.87
C GLN A 456 -14.64 13.23 -7.76
N LEU A 457 -15.64 13.13 -6.87
CA LEU A 457 -16.48 14.25 -6.48
C LEU A 457 -15.82 15.04 -5.35
N GLY A 458 -15.42 16.28 -5.63
CA GLY A 458 -15.11 17.28 -4.63
C GLY A 458 -16.37 18.10 -4.29
N VAL A 459 -16.60 18.37 -3.00
CA VAL A 459 -17.66 19.29 -2.57
C VAL A 459 -17.09 20.28 -1.56
N GLN A 460 -17.34 21.56 -1.79
CA GLN A 460 -17.14 22.60 -0.79
C GLN A 460 -18.48 22.90 -0.11
N PRO A 461 -18.78 22.30 1.05
CA PRO A 461 -20.11 22.41 1.64
C PRO A 461 -20.40 23.84 2.10
N SER A 462 -21.64 24.29 1.87
CA SER A 462 -22.14 25.54 2.46
C SER A 462 -22.37 25.38 3.97
N ALA A 463 -22.43 26.49 4.70
CA ALA A 463 -22.79 26.46 6.13
C ALA A 463 -24.16 25.79 6.35
N GLU A 464 -25.13 26.08 5.50
CA GLU A 464 -26.47 25.46 5.52
C GLU A 464 -26.42 23.93 5.30
N ALA A 465 -25.55 23.45 4.40
CA ALA A 465 -25.36 22.03 4.17
C ALA A 465 -24.77 21.34 5.42
N ILE A 466 -23.83 21.99 6.12
CA ILE A 466 -23.26 21.49 7.37
C ILE A 466 -24.32 21.46 8.48
N GLU A 467 -25.09 22.54 8.67
CA GLU A 467 -26.18 22.59 9.66
C GLU A 467 -27.23 21.49 9.40
N THR A 468 -27.53 21.24 8.13
CA THR A 468 -28.45 20.16 7.73
C THR A 468 -27.84 18.80 8.03
N LEU A 469 -26.55 18.59 7.75
CA LEU A 469 -25.84 17.35 8.09
C LEU A 469 -25.90 17.09 9.61
N GLU A 470 -25.61 18.10 10.43
CA GLU A 470 -25.69 17.98 11.90
C GLU A 470 -27.10 17.61 12.39
N ALA A 471 -28.14 18.20 11.80
CA ALA A 471 -29.52 17.85 12.12
C ALA A 471 -29.87 16.39 11.76
N GLN A 472 -29.36 15.90 10.63
CA GLN A 472 -29.54 14.52 10.17
C GLN A 472 -28.74 13.54 11.05
N LEU A 473 -27.48 13.84 11.37
CA LEU A 473 -26.65 13.02 12.27
C LEU A 473 -27.26 12.88 13.66
N ARG A 474 -27.86 13.95 14.22
CA ARG A 474 -28.61 13.86 15.48
C ARG A 474 -29.84 12.97 15.39
N SER A 475 -30.51 12.94 14.23
CA SER A 475 -31.65 12.05 13.99
C SER A 475 -31.20 10.59 13.84
N VAL A 476 -30.08 10.35 13.16
CA VAL A 476 -29.42 9.04 13.07
C VAL A 476 -29.01 8.53 14.45
N ALA A 477 -28.37 9.36 15.27
CA ALA A 477 -27.95 8.99 16.62
C ALA A 477 -29.15 8.57 17.50
N ARG A 478 -30.23 9.38 17.51
CA ARG A 478 -31.47 9.03 18.22
C ARG A 478 -32.09 7.72 17.75
N LEU A 479 -32.05 7.45 16.44
CA LEU A 479 -32.53 6.19 15.89
C LEU A 479 -31.65 5.02 16.33
N ALA A 480 -30.32 5.17 16.25
CA ALA A 480 -29.37 4.15 16.68
C ALA A 480 -29.55 3.79 18.16
N ASP A 481 -29.70 4.79 19.04
CA ASP A 481 -30.02 4.58 20.46
C ASP A 481 -31.32 3.80 20.65
N THR A 482 -32.36 4.16 19.89
CA THR A 482 -33.67 3.49 19.94
C THR A 482 -33.58 2.02 19.50
N LEU A 483 -32.68 1.71 18.56
CA LEU A 483 -32.43 0.36 18.04
C LEU A 483 -31.40 -0.43 18.87
N GLY A 484 -30.76 0.19 19.87
CA GLY A 484 -29.73 -0.41 20.70
C GLY A 484 -28.39 -0.63 19.97
N ASP A 485 -28.08 0.24 19.01
CA ASP A 485 -26.77 0.31 18.36
C ASP A 485 -25.85 1.34 19.03
N ASP A 486 -24.55 1.28 18.73
CA ASP A 486 -23.58 2.30 19.13
C ASP A 486 -23.74 3.54 18.21
N ALA A 487 -24.51 4.52 18.69
CA ALA A 487 -24.78 5.76 17.97
C ALA A 487 -23.49 6.51 17.60
N ASP A 488 -22.52 6.58 18.51
CA ASP A 488 -21.26 7.28 18.28
C ASP A 488 -20.44 6.58 17.19
N ALA A 489 -20.38 5.25 17.19
CA ALA A 489 -19.68 4.51 16.14
C ALA A 489 -20.31 4.72 14.76
N ILE A 490 -21.64 4.77 14.68
CA ILE A 490 -22.37 5.02 13.43
C ILE A 490 -22.12 6.44 12.93
N VAL A 491 -22.26 7.44 13.80
CA VAL A 491 -22.00 8.85 13.43
C VAL A 491 -20.55 9.03 12.99
N ARG A 492 -19.58 8.49 13.74
CA ARG A 492 -18.15 8.53 13.37
C ARG A 492 -17.91 7.90 12.00
N ALA A 493 -18.54 6.76 11.70
CA ALA A 493 -18.39 6.11 10.40
C ALA A 493 -18.94 6.99 9.26
N LEU A 494 -20.10 7.63 9.46
CA LEU A 494 -20.72 8.50 8.46
C LEU A 494 -19.89 9.76 8.14
N VAL A 495 -19.15 10.30 9.12
CA VAL A 495 -18.32 11.52 8.93
C VAL A 495 -16.84 11.24 8.71
N ALA A 496 -16.39 9.98 8.81
CA ALA A 496 -15.00 9.59 8.58
C ALA A 496 -14.40 10.12 7.25
N PRO A 497 -15.15 10.20 6.13
CA PRO A 497 -14.62 10.76 4.88
C PRO A 497 -14.18 12.23 4.96
N LEU A 498 -14.64 13.01 5.95
CA LEU A 498 -14.23 14.41 6.11
C LEU A 498 -12.85 14.57 6.77
N GLY A 499 -12.25 13.46 7.21
CA GLY A 499 -10.99 13.44 7.95
C GLY A 499 -11.16 13.75 9.45
N PRO A 500 -10.11 13.49 10.27
CA PRO A 500 -10.23 13.47 11.72
C PRO A 500 -10.61 14.82 12.35
N ALA A 501 -10.13 15.93 11.78
CA ALA A 501 -10.38 17.26 12.32
C ALA A 501 -11.83 17.72 12.13
N ALA A 502 -12.40 17.49 10.93
CA ALA A 502 -13.78 17.82 10.64
C ALA A 502 -14.75 16.87 11.35
N ALA A 503 -14.41 15.57 11.42
CA ALA A 503 -15.16 14.58 12.19
C ALA A 503 -15.22 14.94 13.69
N ALA A 504 -14.10 15.36 14.28
CA ALA A 504 -14.05 15.78 15.69
C ALA A 504 -14.88 17.04 15.96
N ALA A 505 -14.88 18.01 15.04
CA ALA A 505 -15.70 19.22 15.17
C ALA A 505 -17.20 18.88 15.18
N LEU A 506 -17.65 18.04 14.24
CA LEU A 506 -19.05 17.61 14.11
C LEU A 506 -19.51 16.68 15.24
N ALA A 507 -18.60 15.91 15.85
CA ALA A 507 -18.92 15.02 16.97
C ALA A 507 -18.97 15.75 18.33
N SER A 508 -18.50 17.00 18.40
CA SER A 508 -18.40 17.77 19.65
C SER A 508 -19.59 18.71 19.93
N GLY A 509 -20.53 18.83 18.99
CA GLY A 509 -21.76 19.62 19.10
C GLY A 509 -23.01 18.77 18.93
#